data_AF-A0AB39X508-F1
#
_entry.id   AF-A0AB39X508-F1
#
_cell.length_a   1.000
_cell.length_b   1.000
_cell.length_c   1.000
_cell.angle_alpha   90.00
_cell.angle_beta   90.00
_cell.angle_gamma   90.00
#
_symmetry.space_group_name_H-M   'P 1'
#
loop_
_entity.id
_entity.type
_entity.pdbx_description
1 polymer ?
#
loop_
_entity_poly.entity_id
_entity_poly.type
_entity_poly.pdbx_seq_one_letter_code
_entity_poly.pdbx_strand_id
1 'polypeptide(L)'
;MKTPLRLAALSALLLTSLAQAAEQLTIDVHRDANCGCCKAWISHLETNGFKVNDHVEDDMSSVKQRLGVQPRLASCHTGVINGKFVEGHVPAEQVVALTQRNDLKGIAVPGMPMGSPGMEMGDRKDAYQVIGLGNDGKDQVIAEYPGN
;
A
#
# COMPACT_ATOMS: atom_id res chain seq x y z
N MET A 1 -72.21 -18.48 -16.05
CA MET A 1 -71.64 -17.49 -17.00
C MET A 1 -70.88 -16.43 -16.22
N LYS A 2 -69.57 -16.30 -16.53
CA LYS A 2 -68.66 -15.14 -16.37
C LYS A 2 -68.19 -14.74 -14.95
N THR A 3 -66.97 -15.22 -14.70
CA THR A 3 -65.88 -15.04 -13.72
C THR A 3 -65.72 -13.66 -13.02
N PRO A 4 -65.22 -13.62 -11.75
CA PRO A 4 -64.88 -12.39 -11.05
C PRO A 4 -63.48 -11.87 -11.45
N LEU A 5 -63.38 -10.56 -11.69
CA LEU A 5 -62.13 -9.89 -12.04
C LEU A 5 -61.30 -9.61 -10.77
N ARG A 6 -60.25 -10.40 -10.54
CA ARG A 6 -59.18 -10.09 -9.58
C ARG A 6 -58.19 -9.16 -10.26
N LEU A 7 -58.10 -7.89 -9.85
CA LEU A 7 -57.01 -7.02 -10.27
C LEU A 7 -55.79 -7.27 -9.36
N ALA A 8 -54.70 -7.68 -10.01
CA ALA A 8 -53.43 -8.02 -9.41
C ALA A 8 -52.72 -6.78 -8.83
N ALA A 9 -52.20 -6.91 -7.61
CA ALA A 9 -51.23 -5.98 -7.05
C ALA A 9 -49.86 -6.25 -7.69
N LEU A 10 -49.36 -5.32 -8.52
CA LEU A 10 -47.97 -5.32 -8.96
C LEU A 10 -47.10 -4.80 -7.81
N SER A 11 -46.48 -5.70 -7.05
CA SER A 11 -45.36 -5.38 -6.18
C SER A 11 -44.09 -5.25 -7.04
N ALA A 12 -43.69 -4.02 -7.36
CA ALA A 12 -42.37 -3.75 -7.93
C ALA A 12 -41.30 -3.94 -6.84
N LEU A 13 -40.50 -5.00 -6.93
CA LEU A 13 -39.28 -5.15 -6.13
C LEU A 13 -38.27 -4.09 -6.58
N LEU A 14 -38.06 -3.07 -5.75
CA LEU A 14 -36.91 -2.18 -5.85
C LEU A 14 -35.65 -2.96 -5.44
N LEU A 15 -34.90 -3.44 -6.43
CA LEU A 15 -33.52 -3.88 -6.23
C LEU A 15 -32.66 -2.63 -6.00
N THR A 16 -32.57 -2.18 -4.75
CA THR A 16 -31.56 -1.18 -4.35
C THR A 16 -30.19 -1.83 -4.43
N SER A 17 -29.45 -1.57 -5.50
CA SER A 17 -28.02 -1.86 -5.56
C SER A 17 -27.32 -0.99 -4.53
N LEU A 18 -26.98 -1.54 -3.37
CA LEU A 18 -26.03 -0.94 -2.45
C LEU A 18 -24.64 -1.02 -3.10
N ALA A 19 -24.29 -0.01 -3.89
CA ALA A 19 -22.90 0.21 -4.26
C ALA A 19 -22.16 0.61 -2.98
N GLN A 20 -21.56 -0.36 -2.28
CA GLN A 20 -20.54 -0.05 -1.27
C GLN A 20 -19.34 0.53 -2.02
N ALA A 21 -19.20 1.85 -1.98
CA ALA A 21 -17.93 2.48 -2.31
C ALA A 21 -16.90 1.93 -1.33
N ALA A 22 -15.91 1.18 -1.84
CA ALA A 22 -14.77 0.77 -1.03
C ALA A 22 -14.09 2.05 -0.51
N GLU A 23 -13.89 2.16 0.81
CA GLU A 23 -13.19 3.29 1.38
C GLU A 23 -11.76 3.34 0.81
N GLN A 24 -11.37 4.53 0.36
CA GLN A 24 -10.05 4.78 -0.19
C GLN A 24 -9.00 4.62 0.91
N LEU A 25 -8.02 3.73 0.71
CA LEU A 25 -6.92 3.54 1.67
C LEU A 25 -6.08 4.82 1.74
N THR A 26 -5.88 5.32 2.95
CA THR A 26 -5.03 6.50 3.21
C THR A 26 -3.69 6.04 3.79
N ILE A 27 -2.60 6.62 3.31
CA ILE A 27 -1.23 6.36 3.77
C ILE A 27 -0.49 7.68 3.98
N ASP A 28 0.18 7.81 5.12
CA ASP A 28 1.09 8.91 5.41
C ASP A 28 2.49 8.55 4.92
N VAL A 29 3.13 9.38 4.12
CA VAL A 29 4.46 9.11 3.55
C VAL A 29 5.44 10.17 3.99
N HIS A 30 6.51 9.75 4.64
CA HIS A 30 7.60 10.58 5.12
C HIS A 30 8.81 10.44 4.19
N ARG A 31 9.32 11.56 3.66
CA ARG A 31 10.48 11.54 2.74
C ARG A 31 11.32 12.81 2.86
N ASP A 32 12.56 12.72 2.38
CA ASP A 32 13.40 13.90 2.14
C ASP A 32 12.83 14.79 1.00
N ALA A 33 13.06 16.10 1.09
CA ALA A 33 12.57 17.11 0.15
C ALA A 33 13.02 16.86 -1.30
N ASN A 34 14.25 16.38 -1.47
CA ASN A 34 14.95 16.26 -2.75
C ASN A 34 14.96 14.81 -3.29
N CYS A 35 14.13 13.92 -2.73
CA CYS A 35 14.03 12.54 -3.20
C CYS A 35 13.04 12.40 -4.37
N GLY A 36 13.56 12.38 -5.60
CA GLY A 36 12.76 12.23 -6.82
C GLY A 36 12.04 10.87 -6.92
N CYS A 37 12.73 9.78 -6.59
CA CYS A 37 12.14 8.43 -6.64
C CYS A 37 11.03 8.24 -5.60
N CYS A 38 11.14 8.88 -4.43
CA CYS A 38 10.09 8.87 -3.41
C CYS A 38 8.79 9.50 -3.95
N LYS A 39 8.89 10.61 -4.71
CA LYS A 39 7.72 11.24 -5.36
C LYS A 39 7.12 10.36 -6.44
N ALA A 40 7.96 9.67 -7.23
CA ALA A 40 7.48 8.72 -8.23
C ALA A 40 6.74 7.54 -7.58
N TRP A 41 7.22 7.05 -6.44
CA TRP A 41 6.52 6.02 -5.66
C TRP A 41 5.18 6.52 -5.09
N ILE A 42 5.11 7.77 -4.59
CA ILE A 42 3.84 8.39 -4.19
C ILE A 42 2.85 8.41 -5.36
N SER A 43 3.29 8.84 -6.56
CA SER A 43 2.44 8.85 -7.75
C SER A 43 1.97 7.44 -8.15
N HIS A 44 2.83 6.43 -7.98
CA HIS A 44 2.44 5.03 -8.16
C HIS A 44 1.32 4.62 -7.20
N LEU A 45 1.41 4.98 -5.92
CA LEU A 45 0.35 4.70 -4.95
C LEU A 45 -0.96 5.42 -5.30
N GLU A 46 -0.90 6.71 -5.64
CA GLU A 46 -2.08 7.49 -6.03
C GLU A 46 -2.78 6.89 -7.25
N THR A 47 -2.01 6.46 -8.25
CA THR A 47 -2.53 5.79 -9.46
C THR A 47 -3.17 4.44 -9.13
N ASN A 48 -2.71 3.78 -8.06
CA ASN A 48 -3.32 2.56 -7.53
C ASN A 48 -4.45 2.83 -6.51
N GLY A 49 -4.94 4.06 -6.44
CA GLY A 49 -6.15 4.41 -5.68
C GLY A 49 -5.89 4.77 -4.23
N PHE A 50 -4.64 4.92 -3.78
CA PHE A 50 -4.37 5.41 -2.43
C PHE A 50 -4.60 6.92 -2.33
N LYS A 51 -5.06 7.39 -1.18
CA LYS A 51 -4.91 8.77 -0.77
C LYS A 51 -3.58 8.91 -0.03
N VAL A 52 -2.67 9.73 -0.54
CA VAL A 52 -1.35 9.91 0.07
C VAL A 52 -1.28 11.26 0.77
N ASN A 53 -0.86 11.27 2.04
CA ASN A 53 -0.45 12.48 2.74
C ASN A 53 1.09 12.55 2.69
N ASP A 54 1.65 13.47 1.90
CA ASP A 54 3.10 13.62 1.71
C ASP A 54 3.70 14.57 2.78
N HIS A 55 4.52 14.01 3.66
CA HIS A 55 5.24 14.72 4.72
C HIS A 55 6.71 14.83 4.33
N VAL A 56 7.17 16.05 4.11
CA VAL A 56 8.58 16.34 3.89
C VAL A 56 9.27 16.47 5.23
N GLU A 57 10.32 15.69 5.44
CA GLU A 57 11.03 15.56 6.71
C GLU A 57 12.50 15.95 6.56
N ASP A 58 13.02 16.72 7.52
CA ASP A 58 14.43 17.09 7.59
C ASP A 58 15.30 16.00 8.25
N ASP A 59 14.67 15.12 9.05
CA ASP A 59 15.36 14.02 9.75
C ASP A 59 14.60 12.69 9.60
N MET A 60 14.84 12.03 8.47
CA MET A 60 14.31 10.70 8.20
C MET A 60 14.82 9.62 9.16
N SER A 61 15.99 9.81 9.79
CA SER A 61 16.53 8.82 10.73
C SER A 61 15.68 8.75 11.99
N SER A 62 15.29 9.90 12.52
CA SER A 62 14.38 10.00 13.66
C SER A 62 13.00 9.44 13.36
N VAL A 63 12.46 9.68 12.15
CA VAL A 63 11.18 9.10 11.71
C VAL A 63 11.23 7.57 11.70
N LYS A 64 12.25 6.99 11.07
CA LYS A 64 12.44 5.52 10.98
C LYS A 64 12.57 4.89 12.36
N GLN A 65 13.37 5.49 13.24
CA GLN A 65 13.57 5.01 14.60
C GLN A 65 12.25 5.00 15.40
N ARG A 66 11.48 6.10 15.34
CA ARG A 66 10.18 6.21 16.02
C ARG A 66 9.17 5.17 15.53
N LEU A 67 9.18 4.85 14.25
CA LEU A 67 8.31 3.85 13.63
C LEU A 67 8.80 2.41 13.80
N GLY A 68 9.95 2.20 14.44
CA GLY A 68 10.51 0.88 14.71
C GLY A 68 11.12 0.19 13.49
N VAL A 69 11.41 0.95 12.42
CA VAL A 69 12.10 0.44 11.23
C VAL A 69 13.51 0.00 11.63
N GLN A 70 13.84 -1.25 11.36
CA GLN A 70 15.15 -1.80 11.65
C GLN A 70 16.18 -1.27 10.65
N PRO A 71 17.43 -0.95 11.06
CA PRO A 71 18.44 -0.41 10.15
C PRO A 71 18.68 -1.25 8.89
N ARG A 72 18.60 -2.58 9.01
CA ARG A 72 18.76 -3.52 7.89
C ARG A 72 17.62 -3.47 6.85
N LEU A 73 16.47 -2.92 7.23
CA LEU A 73 15.29 -2.78 6.37
C LEU A 73 15.19 -1.40 5.72
N ALA A 74 16.08 -0.48 6.10
CA ALA A 74 15.95 0.93 5.76
C ALA A 74 16.07 1.22 4.24
N SER A 75 15.37 2.26 3.83
CA SER A 75 15.31 2.81 2.47
C SER A 75 15.18 4.36 2.52
N CYS A 76 14.86 4.98 1.39
CA CYS A 76 14.81 6.43 1.21
C CYS A 76 13.58 7.13 1.82
N HIS A 77 12.46 6.43 1.99
CA HIS A 77 11.22 6.97 2.57
C HIS A 77 10.51 5.94 3.45
N THR A 78 9.56 6.40 4.26
CA THR A 78 8.77 5.56 5.16
C THR A 78 7.31 5.95 5.09
N GLY A 79 6.46 5.03 4.62
CA GLY A 79 5.01 5.12 4.68
C GLY A 79 4.45 4.55 5.99
N VAL A 80 3.26 4.99 6.38
CA VAL A 80 2.50 4.45 7.52
C VAL A 80 1.05 4.25 7.11
N ILE A 81 0.58 3.01 7.22
CA ILE A 81 -0.81 2.63 6.94
C ILE A 81 -1.33 1.74 8.07
N ASN A 82 -2.48 2.11 8.64
CA ASN A 82 -3.09 1.41 9.78
C ASN A 82 -2.10 1.14 10.93
N GLY A 83 -1.21 2.09 11.21
CA GLY A 83 -0.19 1.99 12.27
C GLY A 83 1.01 1.09 11.95
N LYS A 84 1.12 0.57 10.73
CA LYS A 84 2.24 -0.27 10.27
C LYS A 84 3.12 0.49 9.30
N PHE A 85 4.44 0.29 9.38
CA PHE A 85 5.36 0.94 8.46
C PHE A 85 5.40 0.24 7.09
N VAL A 86 5.65 1.04 6.05
CA VAL A 86 5.94 0.62 4.67
C VAL A 86 7.25 1.29 4.27
N GLU A 87 8.35 0.54 4.29
CA GLU A 87 9.69 1.10 4.13
C GLU A 87 10.20 0.93 2.70
N GLY A 88 10.49 2.03 2.02
CA GLY A 88 11.01 2.01 0.65
C GLY A 88 9.99 1.65 -0.42
N HIS A 89 10.51 1.28 -1.59
CA HIS A 89 9.79 1.11 -2.85
C HIS A 89 8.94 -0.18 -2.91
N VAL A 90 8.04 -0.33 -1.95
CA VAL A 90 7.11 -1.47 -1.83
C VAL A 90 5.99 -1.34 -2.86
N PRO A 91 5.69 -2.37 -3.66
CA PRO A 91 4.57 -2.33 -4.61
C PRO A 91 3.21 -2.16 -3.93
N ALA A 92 2.31 -1.40 -4.58
CA ALA A 92 0.99 -1.06 -4.05
C ALA A 92 0.18 -2.29 -3.59
N GLU A 93 0.25 -3.41 -4.32
CA GLU A 93 -0.44 -4.65 -3.97
C GLU A 93 0.02 -5.22 -2.62
N GLN A 94 1.30 -5.05 -2.27
CA GLN A 94 1.83 -5.51 -0.98
C GLN A 94 1.45 -4.54 0.15
N VAL A 95 1.33 -3.24 -0.16
CA VAL A 95 0.77 -2.25 0.79
C VAL A 95 -0.69 -2.57 1.10
N VAL A 96 -1.50 -2.91 0.09
CA VAL A 96 -2.89 -3.36 0.30
C VAL A 96 -2.91 -4.64 1.15
N ALA A 97 -2.10 -5.64 0.81
CA ALA A 97 -2.05 -6.90 1.55
C ALA A 97 -1.69 -6.70 3.04
N LEU A 98 -0.77 -5.76 3.36
CA LEU A 98 -0.39 -5.42 4.72
C LEU A 98 -1.59 -4.98 5.59
N THR A 99 -2.59 -4.32 5.00
CA THR A 99 -3.78 -3.84 5.74
C THR A 99 -4.53 -4.99 6.42
N GLN A 100 -4.44 -6.20 5.86
CA GLN A 100 -5.11 -7.40 6.35
C GLN A 100 -4.23 -8.26 7.28
N ARG A 101 -2.97 -7.88 7.52
CA ARG A 101 -1.98 -8.70 8.24
C ARG A 101 -1.79 -8.26 9.68
N ASN A 102 -2.29 -9.01 10.66
CA ASN A 102 -2.17 -8.65 12.08
C ASN A 102 -0.88 -9.14 12.76
N ASP A 103 -0.11 -9.99 12.07
CA ASP A 103 1.14 -10.59 12.52
C ASP A 103 2.38 -9.70 12.27
N LEU A 104 2.23 -8.60 11.52
CA LEU A 104 3.31 -7.75 11.05
C LEU A 104 3.28 -6.35 11.67
N LYS A 105 4.47 -5.85 12.01
CA LYS A 105 4.73 -4.43 12.35
C LYS A 105 4.85 -3.55 11.10
N GLY A 106 5.28 -4.14 9.99
CA GLY A 106 5.47 -3.44 8.72
C GLY A 106 6.15 -4.31 7.67
N ILE A 107 6.32 -3.75 6.48
CA ILE A 107 7.03 -4.37 5.35
C ILE A 107 8.04 -3.38 4.75
N ALA A 108 9.05 -3.91 4.09
CA ALA A 108 10.15 -3.13 3.54
C ALA A 108 10.63 -3.67 2.20
N VAL A 109 11.06 -2.78 1.32
CA VAL A 109 12.03 -3.06 0.27
C VAL A 109 13.32 -2.33 0.66
N PRO A 110 14.32 -3.04 1.22
CA PRO A 110 15.55 -2.40 1.68
C PRO A 110 16.36 -1.80 0.52
N GLY A 111 17.05 -0.69 0.78
CA GLY A 111 17.82 0.02 -0.25
C GLY A 111 16.93 0.66 -1.32
N MET A 112 17.38 0.68 -2.57
CA MET A 112 16.65 1.25 -3.71
C MET A 112 16.91 0.42 -4.97
N PRO A 113 16.33 -0.79 -5.07
CA PRO A 113 16.56 -1.67 -6.21
C PRO A 113 15.94 -1.09 -7.49
N MET A 114 16.70 -1.10 -8.58
CA MET A 114 16.23 -0.61 -9.87
C MET A 114 15.06 -1.48 -10.37
N GLY A 115 14.02 -0.85 -10.91
CA GLY A 115 12.83 -1.53 -11.39
C GLY A 115 11.76 -1.81 -10.32
N SER A 116 12.01 -1.47 -9.04
CA SER A 116 10.94 -1.32 -8.05
C SER A 116 10.10 -0.05 -8.34
N PRO A 117 8.86 0.06 -7.84
CA PRO A 117 7.99 1.19 -8.18
C PRO A 117 8.57 2.54 -7.78
N GLY A 118 8.69 3.48 -8.73
CA GLY A 118 9.37 4.76 -8.56
C GLY A 118 10.90 4.72 -8.76
N MET A 119 11.47 3.54 -9.02
CA MET A 119 12.88 3.30 -9.35
C MET A 119 13.03 2.67 -10.76
N GLU A 120 12.02 2.77 -11.62
CA GLU A 120 12.08 2.25 -12.98
C GLU A 120 13.11 3.03 -13.83
N MET A 121 13.93 2.30 -14.59
CA MET A 121 14.92 2.90 -15.49
C MET A 121 15.06 2.04 -16.75
N GLY A 122 14.22 2.34 -17.74
CA GLY A 122 14.13 1.55 -18.97
C GLY A 122 13.79 0.10 -18.63
N ASP A 123 14.53 -0.83 -19.24
CA ASP A 123 14.28 -2.26 -19.05
C ASP A 123 14.97 -2.86 -17.83
N ARG A 124 15.92 -2.16 -17.19
CA ARG A 124 16.73 -2.75 -16.10
C ARG A 124 15.90 -3.01 -14.84
N LYS A 125 16.02 -4.23 -14.30
CA LYS A 125 15.41 -4.66 -13.04
C LYS A 125 16.42 -5.42 -12.19
N ASP A 126 16.71 -4.89 -11.00
CA ASP A 126 17.46 -5.64 -9.99
C ASP A 126 16.49 -6.60 -9.28
N ALA A 127 16.94 -7.79 -8.91
CA ALA A 127 16.14 -8.71 -8.11
C ALA A 127 15.97 -8.14 -6.69
N TYR A 128 14.75 -8.21 -6.14
CA TYR A 128 14.48 -7.75 -4.77
C TYR A 128 13.37 -8.54 -4.10
N GLN A 129 13.31 -8.41 -2.78
CA GLN A 129 12.28 -9.00 -1.94
C GLN A 129 11.54 -7.91 -1.19
N VAL A 130 10.26 -8.16 -0.92
CA VAL A 130 9.51 -7.44 0.10
C VAL A 130 9.62 -8.23 1.39
N ILE A 131 10.21 -7.63 2.42
CA ILE A 131 10.49 -8.26 3.70
C ILE A 131 9.53 -7.70 4.75
N GLY A 132 8.80 -8.57 5.44
CA GLY A 132 7.94 -8.21 6.56
C GLY A 132 8.65 -8.40 7.90
N LEU A 133 8.46 -7.45 8.82
CA LEU A 133 8.91 -7.56 10.20
C LEU A 133 7.76 -8.04 11.08
N GLY A 134 7.86 -9.27 11.59
CA GLY A 134 6.88 -9.87 12.49
C GLY A 134 6.80 -9.18 13.84
N ASN A 135 5.66 -9.37 14.52
CA ASN A 135 5.48 -8.90 15.90
C ASN A 135 6.51 -9.48 16.87
N ASP A 136 7.00 -10.69 16.57
CA ASP A 136 8.08 -11.39 17.28
C ASP A 136 9.49 -10.86 16.94
N GLY A 137 9.60 -9.87 16.05
CA GLY A 137 10.84 -9.23 15.64
C GLY A 137 11.62 -9.97 14.55
N LYS A 138 11.07 -11.06 13.99
CA LYS A 138 11.72 -11.81 12.91
C LYS A 138 11.31 -11.29 11.54
N ASP A 139 12.23 -11.43 10.59
CA ASP A 139 11.97 -11.11 9.20
C ASP A 139 11.34 -12.30 8.48
N GLN A 140 10.41 -12.02 7.58
CA GLN A 140 9.84 -13.00 6.66
C GLN A 140 9.73 -12.43 5.26
N VAL A 141 10.03 -13.24 4.24
CA VAL A 141 9.83 -12.86 2.84
C VAL A 141 8.33 -12.87 2.53
N ILE A 142 7.81 -11.74 2.06
CA ILE A 142 6.39 -11.55 1.69
C ILE A 142 6.19 -11.79 0.20
N ALA A 143 7.11 -11.28 -0.61
CA ALA A 143 7.10 -11.42 -2.06
C ALA A 143 8.53 -11.32 -2.61
N GLU A 144 8.74 -11.92 -3.77
CA GLU A 144 9.99 -11.87 -4.51
C GLU A 144 9.74 -11.36 -5.93
N TYR A 145 10.62 -10.48 -6.40
CA TYR A 145 10.56 -9.91 -7.74
C TYR A 145 11.89 -10.24 -8.45
N PRO A 146 11.86 -11.01 -9.54
CA PRO A 146 13.07 -11.37 -10.27
C PRO A 146 13.63 -10.15 -11.01
N GLY A 147 14.96 -10.10 -11.11
CA GLY A 147 15.67 -9.17 -11.99
C GLY A 147 15.75 -9.70 -13.42
N ASN A 148 16.40 -8.93 -14.30
CA ASN A 148 16.70 -9.31 -15.68
C ASN A 148 18.16 -9.13 -16.09
#